data_AF-A0A9D0Y8P7-F1
#
_entry.id   AF-A0A9D0Y8P7-F1
#
_cell.length_a   1.000
_cell.length_b   1.000
_cell.length_c   1.000
_cell.angle_alpha   90.00
_cell.angle_beta   90.00
_cell.angle_gamma   90.00
#
_symmetry.space_group_name_H-M   'P 1'
#
loop_
_entity.id
_entity.type
_entity.pdbx_description
1 polymer ?
#
loop_
_entity_poly.entity_id
_entity_poly.type
_entity_poly.pdbx_seq_one_letter_code
_entity_poly.pdbx_strand_id
1 'polypeptide(L)'
;MDVLRQTLGLVDQPAAPVLVDYPDDIEDDFALEEVWSCPVSFPNVEPTNELESLIAQLRTEAQLLMPWFDEGLRARGRTTVGTSGKDADSIPEMLGIMAAFALDAGMTVPEGYAHPMPQLLRYISADVRAFYTEAAISKPGAGFPSPEELEEWFFLQTVAGDVFYQVRDRLVSVDMLVLIANGLDDDEVDSRLVLSRGTTAEMAEETVRGRGDNRELLKISASGSTGFPTGRFSRTIVPTTMQDRRGERTKSANAA
;
A
#
# COMPACT_ATOMS: atom_id res chain seq x y z
N MET A 1 -28.48 42.28 -11.55
CA MET A 1 -29.95 42.11 -11.46
C MET A 1 -30.64 41.95 -12.82
N ASP A 2 -29.93 42.13 -13.94
CA ASP A 2 -30.51 41.99 -15.29
C ASP A 2 -30.56 40.53 -15.78
N VAL A 3 -29.47 39.79 -15.56
CA VAL A 3 -29.38 38.32 -15.78
C VAL A 3 -30.55 37.55 -15.13
N LEU A 4 -30.90 37.90 -13.89
CA LEU A 4 -32.01 37.25 -13.18
C LEU A 4 -33.38 37.57 -13.79
N ARG A 5 -33.56 38.74 -14.42
CA ARG A 5 -34.81 39.05 -15.13
C ARG A 5 -34.89 38.33 -16.46
N GLN A 6 -33.79 38.27 -17.21
CA GLN A 6 -33.75 37.58 -18.49
C GLN A 6 -33.96 36.07 -18.33
N THR A 7 -33.35 35.45 -17.30
CA THR A 7 -33.57 34.04 -16.97
C THR A 7 -35.02 33.75 -16.56
N LEU A 8 -35.65 34.60 -15.73
CA LEU A 8 -37.08 34.44 -15.41
C LEU A 8 -37.96 34.60 -16.65
N GLY A 9 -37.60 35.48 -17.59
CA GLY A 9 -38.31 35.67 -18.85
C GLY A 9 -38.29 34.45 -19.78
N LEU A 10 -37.33 33.52 -19.61
CA LEU A 10 -37.31 32.25 -20.36
C LEU A 10 -38.42 31.29 -19.91
N VAL A 11 -38.93 31.43 -18.68
CA VAL A 11 -39.98 30.56 -18.13
C VAL A 11 -41.32 30.78 -18.84
N ASP A 12 -41.58 32.00 -19.31
CA ASP A 12 -42.83 32.37 -19.99
C ASP A 12 -42.81 32.05 -21.50
N GLN A 13 -41.72 31.46 -22.01
CA GLN A 13 -41.62 31.14 -23.43
C GLN A 13 -42.36 29.84 -23.77
N PRO A 14 -43.23 29.84 -24.81
CA PRO A 14 -44.10 28.70 -25.12
C PRO A 14 -43.38 27.53 -25.82
N ALA A 15 -42.08 27.65 -26.13
CA ALA A 15 -41.29 26.61 -26.77
C ALA A 15 -40.29 25.99 -25.78
N ALA A 16 -40.18 24.65 -25.79
CA ALA A 16 -39.26 23.89 -24.94
C ALA A 16 -37.94 23.56 -25.66
N PRO A 17 -36.89 23.16 -24.93
CA PRO A 17 -36.10 24.01 -24.03
C PRO A 17 -35.34 25.07 -24.83
N VAL A 18 -35.51 26.33 -24.45
CA VAL A 18 -34.86 27.46 -25.12
C VAL A 18 -33.54 27.78 -24.39
N LEU A 19 -32.43 27.43 -25.03
CA LEU A 19 -31.10 27.93 -24.68
C LEU A 19 -30.90 29.24 -25.44
N VAL A 20 -30.84 30.35 -24.72
CA VAL A 20 -30.55 31.68 -25.26
C VAL A 20 -29.28 32.18 -24.61
N ASP A 21 -28.28 32.44 -25.44
CA ASP A 21 -27.04 33.06 -25.00
C ASP A 21 -27.34 34.48 -24.50
N TYR A 22 -26.79 34.80 -23.34
CA TYR A 22 -26.93 36.13 -22.76
C TYR A 22 -25.97 37.07 -23.52
N PRO A 23 -26.42 38.26 -23.94
CA PRO A 23 -25.70 39.10 -24.91
C PRO A 23 -24.41 39.75 -24.37
N ASP A 24 -24.09 39.57 -23.09
CA ASP A 24 -22.80 39.98 -22.55
C ASP A 24 -21.76 38.89 -22.85
N ASP A 25 -21.00 39.07 -23.91
CA ASP A 25 -19.72 38.38 -24.08
C ASP A 25 -18.73 39.01 -23.10
N ILE A 26 -18.46 38.28 -22.01
CA ILE A 26 -17.36 38.61 -21.12
C ILE A 26 -16.08 38.19 -21.84
N GLU A 27 -15.16 39.12 -22.09
CA GLU A 27 -13.82 38.74 -22.52
C GLU A 27 -13.20 37.89 -21.41
N ASP A 28 -13.03 36.59 -21.69
CA ASP A 28 -12.31 35.67 -20.81
C ASP A 28 -10.83 36.09 -20.78
N ASP A 29 -10.49 36.99 -19.88
CA ASP A 29 -9.11 37.12 -19.39
C ASP A 29 -8.85 36.05 -18.32
N PHE A 30 -9.21 34.79 -18.62
CA PHE A 30 -8.71 33.65 -17.86
C PHE A 30 -7.27 33.40 -18.28
N ALA A 31 -6.37 34.26 -17.79
CA ALA A 31 -5.12 33.70 -17.28
C ALA A 31 -5.53 32.58 -16.30
N LEU A 32 -5.07 31.36 -16.54
CA LEU A 32 -5.24 30.22 -15.64
C LEU A 32 -4.52 30.53 -14.32
N GLU A 33 -5.14 31.34 -13.46
CA GLU A 33 -4.68 31.59 -12.10
C GLU A 33 -5.60 30.87 -11.11
N GLU A 34 -5.03 29.77 -10.62
CA GLU A 34 -5.12 29.27 -9.25
C GLU A 34 -6.47 28.71 -8.78
N VAL A 35 -6.55 27.37 -8.89
CA VAL A 35 -6.71 26.47 -7.74
C VAL A 35 -7.64 27.00 -6.65
N TRP A 36 -8.93 26.74 -6.79
CA TRP A 36 -9.83 26.77 -5.65
C TRP A 36 -9.60 25.52 -4.79
N SER A 37 -8.52 25.51 -4.02
CA SER A 37 -8.32 24.53 -2.94
C SER A 37 -9.07 25.05 -1.72
N CYS A 38 -10.02 24.29 -1.19
CA CYS A 38 -10.53 24.54 0.16
C CYS A 38 -9.33 24.45 1.11
N PRO A 39 -8.90 25.53 1.80
CA PRO A 39 -7.75 25.47 2.69
C PRO A 39 -8.24 24.85 4.00
N VAL A 40 -8.44 23.53 3.98
CA VAL A 40 -8.60 22.77 5.21
C VAL A 40 -7.20 22.63 5.79
N SER A 41 -6.86 23.52 6.71
CA SER A 41 -5.68 23.33 7.56
C SER A 41 -5.97 22.17 8.49
N PHE A 42 -5.40 21.01 8.20
CA PHE A 42 -5.29 19.94 9.16
C PHE A 42 -4.17 20.28 10.14
N PRO A 43 -4.34 20.04 11.45
CA PRO A 43 -3.22 20.14 12.37
C PRO A 43 -2.12 19.19 11.90
N ASN A 44 -0.97 19.73 11.51
CA ASN A 44 0.21 18.95 11.22
C ASN A 44 0.75 18.46 12.56
N VAL A 45 0.36 17.26 12.96
CA VAL A 45 1.01 16.58 14.07
C VAL A 45 2.34 16.09 13.51
N GLU A 46 3.43 16.77 13.87
CA GLU A 46 4.76 16.31 13.50
C GLU A 46 4.96 14.89 14.06
N PRO A 47 5.38 13.92 13.23
CA PRO A 47 5.57 12.55 13.68
C PRO A 47 6.69 12.52 14.72
N THR A 48 6.43 11.86 15.86
CA THR A 48 7.32 11.82 17.01
C THR A 48 8.40 10.75 16.85
N ASN A 49 8.17 9.74 16.00
CA ASN A 49 9.07 8.62 15.76
C ASN A 49 8.95 8.11 14.31
N GLU A 50 9.85 7.20 13.93
CA GLU A 50 9.93 6.61 12.58
C GLU A 50 8.64 5.88 12.18
N LEU A 51 8.01 5.15 13.11
CA LEU A 51 6.75 4.45 12.87
C LEU A 51 5.60 5.43 12.57
N GLU A 52 5.46 6.50 13.36
CA GLU A 52 4.46 7.53 13.12
C GLU A 52 4.65 8.23 11.77
N SER A 53 5.90 8.51 11.40
CA SER A 53 6.24 9.08 10.09
C SER A 53 5.85 8.15 8.94
N LEU A 54 6.20 6.86 9.06
CA LEU A 54 5.87 5.85 8.05
C LEU A 54 4.35 5.67 7.92
N ILE A 55 3.63 5.58 9.04
CA ILE A 55 2.15 5.49 9.05
C ILE A 55 1.52 6.72 8.40
N ALA A 56 2.04 7.92 8.66
CA ALA A 56 1.53 9.15 8.05
C ALA A 56 1.73 9.16 6.53
N GLN A 57 2.89 8.72 6.04
CA GLN A 57 3.17 8.58 4.60
C GLN A 57 2.21 7.58 3.95
N LEU A 58 2.04 6.39 4.53
CA LEU A 58 1.13 5.35 4.04
C LEU A 58 -0.33 5.82 4.03
N ARG A 59 -0.76 6.52 5.09
CA ARG A 59 -2.10 7.10 5.15
C ARG A 59 -2.33 8.13 4.04
N THR A 60 -1.33 8.97 3.78
CA THR A 60 -1.40 9.98 2.71
C THR A 60 -1.52 9.30 1.34
N GLU A 61 -0.70 8.27 1.10
CA GLU A 61 -0.76 7.48 -0.14
C GLU A 61 -2.14 6.83 -0.34
N ALA A 62 -2.68 6.18 0.70
CA ALA A 62 -4.03 5.61 0.65
C ALA A 62 -5.10 6.67 0.38
N GLN A 63 -5.04 7.82 1.05
CA GLN A 63 -5.99 8.93 0.86
C GLN A 63 -6.01 9.47 -0.57
N LEU A 64 -4.86 9.52 -1.25
CA LEU A 64 -4.78 9.93 -2.66
C LEU A 64 -5.42 8.92 -3.61
N LEU A 65 -5.48 7.65 -3.21
CA LEU A 65 -6.07 6.56 -4.00
C LEU A 65 -7.56 6.34 -3.72
N MET A 66 -8.05 6.69 -2.53
CA MET A 66 -9.45 6.48 -2.11
C MET A 66 -10.48 6.96 -3.14
N PRO A 67 -10.40 8.19 -3.72
CA PRO A 67 -11.43 8.65 -4.66
C PRO A 67 -11.54 7.75 -5.90
N TRP A 68 -10.40 7.24 -6.39
CA TRP A 68 -10.37 6.35 -7.54
C TRP A 68 -10.86 4.96 -7.18
N PHE A 69 -10.53 4.48 -6.00
CA PHE A 69 -11.09 3.24 -5.47
C PHE A 69 -12.61 3.31 -5.38
N ASP A 70 -13.17 4.37 -4.79
CA ASP A 70 -14.61 4.56 -4.60
C ASP A 70 -15.36 4.68 -5.92
N GLU A 71 -14.83 5.44 -6.87
CA GLU A 71 -15.40 5.53 -8.22
C GLU A 71 -15.35 4.17 -8.93
N GLY A 72 -14.23 3.47 -8.82
CA GLY A 72 -14.09 2.11 -9.31
C GLY A 72 -15.08 1.14 -8.70
N LEU A 73 -15.29 1.20 -7.39
CA LEU A 73 -16.23 0.38 -6.66
C LEU A 73 -17.66 0.67 -7.09
N ARG A 74 -18.03 1.95 -7.26
CA ARG A 74 -19.35 2.37 -7.76
C ARG A 74 -19.60 1.84 -9.17
N ALA A 75 -18.60 1.90 -10.05
CA ALA A 75 -18.71 1.42 -11.42
C ALA A 75 -18.74 -0.12 -11.53
N ARG A 76 -17.89 -0.81 -10.77
CA ARG A 76 -17.76 -2.28 -10.81
C ARG A 76 -18.81 -3.02 -9.98
N GLY A 77 -19.36 -2.38 -8.94
CA GLY A 77 -20.30 -2.97 -7.99
C GLY A 77 -19.71 -4.07 -7.08
N ARG A 78 -18.40 -4.30 -7.13
CA ARG A 78 -17.69 -5.31 -6.34
C ARG A 78 -16.22 -4.92 -6.11
N THR A 79 -15.64 -5.43 -5.03
CA THR A 79 -14.21 -5.34 -4.71
C THR A 79 -13.67 -6.70 -4.28
N THR A 80 -12.36 -6.87 -4.40
CA THR A 80 -11.61 -8.03 -3.88
C THR A 80 -11.03 -7.78 -2.49
N VAL A 81 -11.16 -6.56 -1.95
CA VAL A 81 -10.88 -6.25 -0.55
C VAL A 81 -11.88 -6.97 0.36
N GLY A 82 -11.40 -7.59 1.44
CA GLY A 82 -12.24 -8.31 2.40
C GLY A 82 -11.59 -9.58 2.96
N THR A 83 -10.46 -9.99 2.44
CA THR A 83 -9.77 -11.24 2.79
C THR A 83 -9.28 -11.26 4.23
N SER A 84 -8.97 -10.10 4.81
CA SER A 84 -8.60 -9.93 6.22
C SER A 84 -9.79 -9.92 7.18
N GLY A 85 -11.02 -9.93 6.66
CA GLY A 85 -12.26 -9.78 7.43
C GLY A 85 -12.66 -8.31 7.68
N LYS A 86 -11.97 -7.37 7.02
CA LYS A 86 -12.22 -5.92 7.10
C LYS A 86 -12.49 -5.35 5.70
N ASP A 87 -13.14 -4.21 5.65
CA ASP A 87 -13.46 -3.49 4.41
C ASP A 87 -12.36 -2.51 3.99
N ALA A 88 -12.60 -1.81 2.87
CA ALA A 88 -11.66 -0.83 2.32
C ALA A 88 -11.45 0.39 3.22
N ASP A 89 -12.42 0.74 4.07
CA ASP A 89 -12.28 1.83 5.04
C ASP A 89 -11.18 1.53 6.08
N SER A 90 -10.87 0.24 6.27
CA SER A 90 -9.83 -0.23 7.19
C SER A 90 -8.43 -0.27 6.55
N ILE A 91 -8.23 0.16 5.30
CA ILE A 91 -6.91 0.15 4.64
C ILE A 91 -5.83 0.95 5.39
N PRO A 92 -6.10 2.16 5.92
CA PRO A 92 -5.11 2.89 6.71
C PRO A 92 -4.69 2.14 7.99
N GLU A 93 -5.62 1.41 8.64
CA GLU A 93 -5.33 0.56 9.80
C GLU A 93 -4.44 -0.62 9.39
N MET A 94 -4.79 -1.31 8.31
CA MET A 94 -4.02 -2.41 7.72
C MET A 94 -2.58 -2.02 7.38
N LEU A 95 -2.40 -0.86 6.74
CA LEU A 95 -1.07 -0.32 6.43
C LEU A 95 -0.28 0.00 7.71
N GLY A 96 -0.94 0.49 8.76
CA GLY A 96 -0.32 0.71 10.06
C GLY A 96 0.17 -0.57 10.72
N ILE A 97 -0.59 -1.66 10.62
CA ILE A 97 -0.19 -2.98 11.10
C ILE A 97 1.05 -3.49 10.34
N MET A 98 1.06 -3.33 9.02
CA MET A 98 2.23 -3.71 8.19
C MET A 98 3.47 -2.89 8.55
N ALA A 99 3.33 -1.58 8.76
CA ALA A 99 4.42 -0.70 9.16
C ALA A 99 4.98 -1.05 10.55
N ALA A 100 4.10 -1.32 11.53
CA ALA A 100 4.51 -1.74 12.86
C ALA A 100 5.29 -3.07 12.82
N PHE A 101 4.82 -4.04 12.01
CA PHE A 101 5.53 -5.30 11.83
C PHE A 101 6.87 -5.12 11.10
N ALA A 102 6.94 -4.25 10.10
CA ALA A 102 8.19 -3.98 9.37
C ALA A 102 9.29 -3.44 10.30
N LEU A 103 8.93 -2.51 11.21
CA LEU A 103 9.89 -1.83 12.08
C LEU A 103 10.25 -2.63 13.34
N ASP A 104 9.26 -3.17 14.06
CA ASP A 104 9.47 -3.79 15.38
C ASP A 104 9.21 -5.31 15.38
N ALA A 105 8.73 -5.87 14.27
CA ALA A 105 8.34 -7.28 14.14
C ALA A 105 7.37 -7.79 15.24
N GLY A 106 6.65 -6.87 15.89
CA GLY A 106 5.68 -7.18 16.94
C GLY A 106 4.54 -8.06 16.42
N MET A 107 4.22 -9.14 17.15
CA MET A 107 3.31 -10.20 16.72
C MET A 107 1.96 -10.24 17.47
N THR A 108 1.55 -9.16 18.14
CA THR A 108 0.22 -9.15 18.77
C THR A 108 -0.85 -9.00 17.69
N VAL A 109 -1.82 -9.92 17.67
CA VAL A 109 -2.99 -9.81 16.78
C VAL A 109 -3.75 -8.54 17.18
N PRO A 110 -3.91 -7.56 16.26
CA PRO A 110 -4.67 -6.35 16.55
C PRO A 110 -6.14 -6.67 16.82
N GLU A 111 -6.79 -5.86 17.65
CA GLU A 111 -8.20 -6.06 17.99
C GLU A 111 -9.09 -6.04 16.74
N GLY A 112 -10.08 -6.92 16.69
CA GLY A 112 -11.04 -6.98 15.59
C GLY A 112 -10.57 -7.75 14.34
N TYR A 113 -9.41 -8.40 14.38
CA TYR A 113 -8.99 -9.36 13.35
C TYR A 113 -9.19 -10.81 13.80
N ALA A 114 -9.66 -11.67 12.88
CA ALA A 114 -10.01 -13.06 13.18
C ALA A 114 -8.85 -14.06 12.98
N HIS A 115 -7.75 -13.63 12.36
CA HIS A 115 -6.65 -14.51 11.97
C HIS A 115 -5.41 -14.35 12.87
N PRO A 116 -4.71 -15.44 13.22
CA PRO A 116 -3.49 -15.36 14.01
C PRO A 116 -2.33 -14.77 13.19
N MET A 117 -1.35 -14.15 13.85
CA MET A 117 -0.06 -13.82 13.24
C MET A 117 0.76 -15.11 13.02
N PRO A 118 1.53 -15.24 11.93
CA PRO A 118 1.71 -14.28 10.83
C PRO A 118 0.69 -14.43 9.69
N GLN A 119 -0.28 -15.34 9.80
CA GLN A 119 -1.28 -15.58 8.74
C GLN A 119 -2.09 -14.31 8.41
N LEU A 120 -2.37 -13.48 9.41
CA LEU A 120 -3.05 -12.20 9.21
C LEU A 120 -2.32 -11.29 8.21
N LEU A 121 -0.98 -11.21 8.26
CA LEU A 121 -0.20 -10.37 7.35
C LEU A 121 -0.45 -10.74 5.88
N ARG A 122 -0.60 -12.03 5.57
CA ARG A 122 -0.93 -12.47 4.21
C ARG A 122 -2.27 -11.93 3.73
N TYR A 123 -3.28 -11.92 4.60
CA TYR A 123 -4.62 -11.44 4.25
C TYR A 123 -4.67 -9.93 4.14
N ILE A 124 -4.00 -9.23 5.06
CA ILE A 124 -3.80 -7.78 4.96
C ILE A 124 -3.08 -7.42 3.67
N SER A 125 -2.00 -8.14 3.32
CA SER A 125 -1.27 -7.91 2.08
C SER A 125 -2.14 -8.12 0.83
N ALA A 126 -3.05 -9.09 0.84
CA ALA A 126 -3.99 -9.30 -0.26
C ALA A 126 -4.97 -8.12 -0.39
N ASP A 127 -5.54 -7.65 0.72
CA ASP A 127 -6.48 -6.53 0.73
C ASP A 127 -5.83 -5.20 0.35
N VAL A 128 -4.63 -4.93 0.86
CA VAL A 128 -3.86 -3.73 0.49
C VAL A 128 -3.52 -3.76 -1.00
N ARG A 129 -3.01 -4.88 -1.53
CA ARG A 129 -2.74 -4.98 -2.99
C ARG A 129 -4.00 -4.80 -3.82
N ALA A 130 -5.10 -5.44 -3.41
CA ALA A 130 -6.40 -5.29 -4.06
C ALA A 130 -6.82 -3.82 -4.12
N PHE A 131 -6.76 -3.10 -2.99
CA PHE A 131 -7.08 -1.68 -2.92
C PHE A 131 -6.23 -0.83 -3.89
N TYR A 132 -4.90 -0.98 -3.87
CA TYR A 132 -4.01 -0.20 -4.73
C TYR A 132 -4.24 -0.50 -6.21
N THR A 133 -4.36 -1.77 -6.58
CA THR A 133 -4.62 -2.20 -7.95
C THR A 133 -5.97 -1.71 -8.44
N GLU A 134 -7.03 -1.87 -7.63
CA GLU A 134 -8.38 -1.45 -7.96
C GLU A 134 -8.54 0.07 -8.08
N ALA A 135 -7.78 0.84 -7.29
CA ALA A 135 -7.71 2.29 -7.40
C ALA A 135 -6.96 2.72 -8.67
N ALA A 136 -5.80 2.13 -8.93
CA ALA A 136 -4.96 2.51 -10.07
C ALA A 136 -5.66 2.29 -11.42
N ILE A 137 -6.35 1.16 -11.61
CA ILE A 137 -7.09 0.87 -12.85
C ILE A 137 -8.36 1.71 -13.01
N SER A 138 -8.81 2.38 -11.95
CA SER A 138 -9.96 3.27 -11.96
C SER A 138 -9.62 4.73 -12.20
N LYS A 139 -8.33 5.08 -12.16
CA LYS A 139 -7.88 6.44 -12.44
C LYS A 139 -8.16 6.81 -13.90
N PRO A 140 -8.95 7.87 -14.17
CA PRO A 140 -9.21 8.34 -15.53
C PRO A 140 -7.94 8.82 -16.23
N GLY A 141 -7.87 8.64 -17.55
CA GLY A 141 -6.85 9.24 -18.41
C GLY A 141 -5.50 8.50 -18.45
N ALA A 142 -5.27 7.50 -17.60
CA ALA A 142 -4.20 6.54 -17.79
C ALA A 142 -4.68 5.43 -18.74
N GLY A 143 -3.85 5.01 -19.69
CA GLY A 143 -4.08 3.74 -20.38
C GLY A 143 -4.14 2.61 -19.35
N PHE A 144 -4.91 1.55 -19.62
CA PHE A 144 -4.95 0.39 -18.73
C PHE A 144 -3.53 -0.16 -18.56
N PRO A 145 -2.93 -0.10 -17.36
CA PRO A 145 -1.61 -0.64 -17.15
C PRO A 145 -1.67 -2.15 -17.35
N SER A 146 -0.63 -2.71 -17.95
CA SER A 146 -0.45 -4.16 -17.93
C SER A 146 -0.32 -4.66 -16.48
N PRO A 147 -0.64 -5.93 -16.20
CA PRO A 147 -0.48 -6.49 -14.87
C PRO A 147 0.95 -6.33 -14.31
N GLU A 148 1.96 -6.39 -15.19
CA GLU A 148 3.37 -6.22 -14.84
C GLU A 148 3.67 -4.76 -14.46
N GLU A 149 3.27 -3.78 -15.27
CA GLU A 149 3.46 -2.36 -14.96
C GLU A 149 2.79 -1.96 -13.64
N LEU A 150 1.62 -2.54 -13.35
CA LEU A 150 0.91 -2.27 -12.11
C LEU A 150 1.60 -2.88 -10.89
N GLU A 151 2.16 -4.08 -11.05
CA GLU A 151 2.94 -4.76 -10.02
C GLU A 151 4.26 -4.00 -9.76
N GLU A 152 4.96 -3.58 -10.81
CA GLU A 152 6.16 -2.76 -10.73
C GLU A 152 5.89 -1.41 -10.06
N TRP A 153 4.84 -0.71 -10.47
CA TRP A 153 4.44 0.54 -9.84
C TRP A 153 4.20 0.34 -8.34
N PHE A 154 3.40 -0.66 -7.96
CA PHE A 154 3.11 -0.94 -6.56
C PHE A 154 4.40 -1.21 -5.78
N PHE A 155 5.20 -2.20 -6.19
CA PHE A 155 6.35 -2.63 -5.40
C PHE A 155 7.55 -1.71 -5.50
N LEU A 156 7.77 -0.98 -6.60
CA LEU A 156 8.97 -0.18 -6.79
C LEU A 156 8.77 1.33 -6.54
N GLN A 157 7.53 1.84 -6.65
CA GLN A 157 7.29 3.28 -6.60
C GLN A 157 6.48 3.73 -5.38
N THR A 158 5.69 2.84 -4.77
CA THR A 158 4.88 3.20 -3.59
C THR A 158 5.64 3.01 -2.29
N VAL A 159 5.25 3.74 -1.24
CA VAL A 159 5.74 3.53 0.13
C VAL A 159 5.22 2.19 0.67
N ALA A 160 3.96 1.85 0.38
CA ALA A 160 3.41 0.54 0.74
C ALA A 160 4.23 -0.62 0.17
N GLY A 161 4.69 -0.50 -1.08
CA GLY A 161 5.56 -1.49 -1.72
C GLY A 161 6.87 -1.74 -0.96
N ASP A 162 7.50 -0.71 -0.40
CA ASP A 162 8.71 -0.91 0.44
C ASP A 162 8.38 -1.63 1.74
N VAL A 163 7.25 -1.28 2.36
CA VAL A 163 6.80 -1.95 3.58
C VAL A 163 6.56 -3.44 3.33
N PHE A 164 6.02 -3.81 2.16
CA PHE A 164 5.88 -5.22 1.78
C PHE A 164 7.22 -5.96 1.71
N TYR A 165 8.25 -5.32 1.18
CA TYR A 165 9.60 -5.89 1.19
C TYR A 165 10.11 -6.04 2.62
N GLN A 166 9.99 -5.02 3.46
CA GLN A 166 10.44 -5.08 4.85
C GLN A 166 9.71 -6.19 5.64
N VAL A 167 8.39 -6.31 5.48
CA VAL A 167 7.59 -7.40 6.08
C VAL A 167 8.09 -8.76 5.59
N ARG A 168 8.37 -8.92 4.29
CA ARG A 168 8.95 -10.16 3.76
C ARG A 168 10.30 -10.44 4.39
N ASP A 169 11.19 -9.47 4.46
CA ASP A 169 12.55 -9.63 4.98
C ASP A 169 12.52 -10.09 6.45
N ARG A 170 11.59 -9.55 7.26
CA ARG A 170 11.33 -10.02 8.64
C ARG A 170 10.81 -11.46 8.69
N LEU A 171 9.92 -11.85 7.79
CA LEU A 171 9.43 -13.24 7.73
C LEU A 171 10.52 -14.21 7.26
N VAL A 172 11.33 -13.80 6.29
CA VAL A 172 12.49 -14.57 5.78
C VAL A 172 13.52 -14.76 6.88
N SER A 173 13.84 -13.73 7.67
CA SER A 173 14.82 -13.85 8.75
C SER A 173 14.36 -14.84 9.83
N VAL A 174 13.07 -14.85 10.17
CA VAL A 174 12.49 -15.85 11.09
C VAL A 174 12.60 -17.26 10.50
N ASP A 175 12.20 -17.45 9.24
CA ASP A 175 12.29 -18.74 8.56
C ASP A 175 13.74 -19.24 8.47
N MET A 176 14.68 -18.34 8.15
CA MET A 176 16.12 -18.61 8.09
C MET A 176 16.63 -19.11 9.45
N LEU A 177 16.31 -18.41 10.54
CA LEU A 177 16.72 -18.81 11.89
C LEU A 177 16.17 -20.20 12.27
N VAL A 178 14.92 -20.50 11.91
CA VAL A 178 14.33 -21.83 12.12
C VAL A 178 15.11 -22.89 11.32
N LEU A 179 15.43 -22.63 10.06
CA LEU A 179 16.11 -23.60 9.21
C LEU A 179 17.55 -23.85 9.66
N ILE A 180 18.29 -22.81 10.03
CA ILE A 180 19.65 -22.92 10.60
C ILE A 180 19.62 -23.69 11.92
N ALA A 181 18.65 -23.43 12.79
CA ALA A 181 18.48 -24.18 14.04
C ALA A 181 18.17 -25.67 13.82
N ASN A 182 17.59 -26.02 12.67
CA ASN A 182 17.39 -27.40 12.22
C ASN A 182 18.62 -28.01 11.52
N GLY A 183 19.73 -27.28 11.45
CA GLY A 183 21.02 -27.78 10.96
C GLY A 183 21.24 -27.63 9.45
N LEU A 184 20.43 -26.83 8.75
CA LEU A 184 20.67 -26.52 7.34
C LEU A 184 21.82 -25.52 7.19
N ASP A 185 22.62 -25.68 6.13
CA ASP A 185 23.63 -24.70 5.73
C ASP A 185 23.04 -23.55 4.89
N ASP A 186 23.84 -22.51 4.64
CA ASP A 186 23.38 -21.28 3.96
C ASP A 186 22.87 -21.55 2.52
N ASP A 187 23.52 -22.45 1.77
CA ASP A 187 23.10 -22.79 0.39
C ASP A 187 21.77 -23.59 0.41
N GLU A 188 21.56 -24.45 1.42
CA GLU A 188 20.30 -25.17 1.64
C GLU A 188 19.16 -24.23 2.06
N VAL A 189 19.44 -23.25 2.92
CA VAL A 189 18.48 -22.23 3.35
C VAL A 189 18.07 -21.35 2.18
N ASP A 190 19.02 -20.82 1.40
CA ASP A 190 18.75 -20.02 0.20
C ASP A 190 17.83 -20.77 -0.76
N SER A 191 18.15 -22.04 -1.04
CA SER A 191 17.36 -22.91 -1.91
C SER A 191 15.94 -23.13 -1.36
N ARG A 192 15.82 -23.33 -0.05
CA ARG A 192 14.54 -23.62 0.60
C ARG A 192 13.67 -22.38 0.77
N LEU A 193 14.23 -21.18 0.83
CA LEU A 193 13.50 -19.92 0.90
C LEU A 193 13.30 -19.26 -0.46
N VAL A 194 13.92 -19.79 -1.53
CA VAL A 194 13.93 -19.22 -2.89
C VAL A 194 14.58 -17.83 -2.86
N LEU A 195 15.75 -17.77 -2.23
CA LEU A 195 16.59 -16.58 -2.20
C LEU A 195 17.67 -16.69 -3.27
N SER A 196 18.23 -15.55 -3.64
CA SER A 196 19.46 -15.49 -4.41
C SER A 196 20.60 -16.15 -3.62
N ARG A 197 21.54 -16.79 -4.33
CA ARG A 197 22.64 -17.50 -3.66
C ARG A 197 23.52 -16.50 -2.90
N GLY A 198 23.81 -16.81 -1.64
CA GLY A 198 24.59 -15.99 -0.72
C GLY A 198 23.75 -15.01 0.12
N THR A 199 22.44 -14.94 -0.09
CA THR A 199 21.55 -14.04 0.67
C THR A 199 21.51 -14.43 2.15
N THR A 200 21.43 -15.72 2.47
CA THR A 200 21.47 -16.19 3.87
C THR A 200 22.75 -15.76 4.58
N ALA A 201 23.91 -15.90 3.92
CA ALA A 201 25.20 -15.48 4.48
C ALA A 201 25.26 -13.95 4.70
N GLU A 202 24.76 -13.16 3.75
CA GLU A 202 24.70 -11.69 3.86
C GLU A 202 23.78 -11.24 5.01
N MET A 203 22.57 -11.81 5.10
CA MET A 203 21.61 -11.52 6.17
C MET A 203 22.13 -11.94 7.55
N ALA A 204 22.90 -13.03 7.64
CA ALA A 204 23.54 -13.46 8.88
C ALA A 204 24.57 -12.43 9.36
N GLU A 205 25.40 -11.90 8.45
CA GLU A 205 26.33 -10.83 8.78
C GLU A 205 25.64 -9.55 9.24
N GLU A 206 24.55 -9.15 8.57
CA GLU A 206 23.76 -7.98 8.93
C GLU A 206 23.09 -8.16 10.29
N THR A 207 22.56 -9.35 10.57
CA THR A 207 21.96 -9.69 11.87
C THR A 207 22.96 -9.63 13.02
N VAL A 208 24.23 -10.04 12.79
CA VAL A 208 25.31 -9.92 13.77
C VAL A 208 25.72 -8.47 14.00
N ARG A 209 25.58 -7.61 12.98
CA ARG A 209 25.88 -6.16 13.05
C ARG A 209 24.70 -5.32 13.55
N GLY A 210 23.47 -5.79 13.40
CA GLY A 210 22.22 -5.08 13.71
C GLY A 210 21.74 -5.25 15.16
N ARG A 211 21.08 -4.21 15.71
CA ARG A 211 20.52 -4.23 17.06
C ARG A 211 19.42 -5.29 17.20
N GLY A 212 19.64 -6.26 18.09
CA GLY A 212 18.75 -6.68 19.19
C GLY A 212 17.33 -7.22 18.97
N ASP A 213 16.62 -6.88 17.89
CA ASP A 213 15.15 -7.04 17.81
C ASP A 213 14.71 -8.49 17.49
N ASN A 214 15.67 -9.34 17.13
CA ASN A 214 15.42 -10.75 16.87
C ASN A 214 15.18 -11.57 18.14
N ARG A 215 15.37 -11.02 19.36
CA ARG A 215 15.28 -11.81 20.60
C ARG A 215 13.88 -12.33 20.92
N GLU A 216 12.83 -11.56 20.66
CA GLU A 216 11.44 -12.04 20.83
C GLU A 216 11.03 -12.97 19.68
N LEU A 217 11.48 -12.69 18.45
CA LEU A 217 11.32 -13.59 17.29
C LEU A 217 11.97 -14.96 17.51
N LEU A 218 13.14 -15.00 18.16
CA LEU A 218 13.88 -16.21 18.54
C LEU A 218 13.13 -17.05 19.58
N LYS A 219 12.50 -16.41 20.58
CA LYS A 219 11.70 -17.13 21.59
C LYS A 219 10.49 -17.81 20.95
N ILE A 220 9.80 -17.12 20.04
CA ILE A 220 8.62 -17.62 19.36
C ILE A 220 8.99 -18.78 18.42
N SER A 221 10.07 -18.63 17.66
CA SER A 221 10.65 -19.69 16.82
C SER A 221 10.99 -20.96 17.62
N ALA A 222 11.67 -20.80 18.76
CA ALA A 222 12.02 -21.91 19.65
C ALA A 222 10.78 -22.62 20.25
N SER A 223 9.71 -21.87 20.52
CA SER A 223 8.45 -22.45 21.03
C SER A 223 7.51 -23.03 19.95
N GLY A 224 7.77 -22.76 18.66
CA GLY A 224 6.85 -23.04 17.55
C GLY A 224 7.27 -24.16 16.58
N SER A 225 8.37 -24.87 16.83
CA SER A 225 9.01 -25.83 15.91
C SER A 225 8.19 -27.10 15.56
N THR A 226 6.89 -27.14 15.84
CA THR A 226 6.04 -28.27 15.43
C THR A 226 4.82 -27.79 14.66
N GLY A 227 4.99 -27.53 13.35
CA GLY A 227 3.86 -27.67 12.42
C GLY A 227 3.66 -26.62 11.33
N PHE A 228 4.41 -25.50 11.28
CA PHE A 228 4.24 -24.51 10.22
C PHE A 228 5.24 -24.70 9.07
N PRO A 229 4.80 -24.79 7.80
CA PRO A 229 5.72 -24.90 6.67
C PRO A 229 6.52 -23.59 6.51
N THR A 230 7.80 -23.64 6.87
CA THR A 230 8.80 -22.57 6.68
C THR A 230 8.79 -22.05 5.24
N GLY A 231 8.85 -20.73 5.05
CA GLY A 231 8.92 -20.10 3.73
C GLY A 231 7.58 -19.91 3.03
N ARG A 232 6.45 -20.40 3.58
CA ARG A 232 5.14 -20.25 2.92
C ARG A 232 4.60 -18.83 2.99
N PHE A 233 4.81 -18.12 4.10
CA PHE A 233 4.24 -16.79 4.32
C PHE A 233 5.03 -15.69 3.62
N SER A 234 6.35 -15.70 3.75
CA SER A 234 7.26 -14.73 3.09
C SER A 234 7.04 -14.65 1.58
N ARG A 235 6.84 -15.80 0.91
CA ARG A 235 6.55 -15.88 -0.54
C ARG A 235 5.20 -15.32 -0.95
N THR A 236 4.24 -15.20 -0.02
CA THR A 236 2.91 -14.67 -0.31
C THR A 236 2.82 -13.16 -0.16
N ILE A 237 3.79 -12.54 0.51
CA ILE A 237 3.84 -11.08 0.68
C ILE A 237 4.31 -10.42 -0.61
N VAL A 238 5.48 -10.83 -1.12
CA VAL A 238 6.05 -10.30 -2.38
C VAL A 238 6.05 -11.40 -3.46
N PRO A 239 5.40 -11.18 -4.61
CA PRO A 239 5.40 -12.08 -5.76
C PRO A 239 6.81 -12.37 -6.27
N THR A 240 7.04 -13.57 -6.79
CA THR A 240 8.37 -14.04 -7.22
C THR A 240 9.02 -13.16 -8.28
N THR A 241 8.21 -12.52 -9.13
CA THR A 241 8.62 -11.52 -10.14
C THR A 241 9.27 -10.28 -9.52
N MET A 242 9.02 -10.00 -8.25
CA MET A 242 9.44 -8.77 -7.56
C MET A 242 10.44 -9.02 -6.42
N GLN A 243 10.66 -10.26 -5.98
CA GLN A 243 11.41 -10.54 -4.74
C GLN A 243 12.84 -9.99 -4.73
N ASP A 244 13.58 -10.12 -5.83
CA ASP A 244 14.97 -9.65 -5.93
C ASP A 244 15.10 -8.22 -6.48
N ARG A 245 13.96 -7.53 -6.70
CA ARG A 245 13.92 -6.23 -7.40
C ARG A 245 13.90 -5.03 -6.45
N ARG A 246 13.90 -5.24 -5.13
CA ARG A 246 13.87 -4.13 -4.15
C ARG A 246 14.98 -3.10 -4.40
N GLY A 247 16.17 -3.53 -4.81
CA GLY A 247 17.30 -2.66 -5.14
C GLY A 247 17.03 -1.65 -6.27
N GLU A 248 16.06 -1.93 -7.15
CA GLU A 248 15.66 -1.02 -8.24
C GLU A 248 14.99 0.26 -7.73
N ARG A 249 14.42 0.24 -6.52
CA ARG A 249 13.76 1.40 -5.89
C ARG A 249 14.67 2.62 -5.80
N THR A 250 15.97 2.41 -5.52
CA THR A 250 16.96 3.50 -5.43
C THR A 250 17.29 4.14 -6.79
N LYS A 251 17.09 3.41 -7.89
CA LYS A 251 17.31 3.94 -9.25
C LYS A 251 16.16 4.84 -9.70
N SER A 252 14.93 4.53 -9.29
CA SER A 252 13.74 5.33 -9.59
C SER A 252 13.71 6.67 -8.84
N ALA A 253 14.21 6.71 -7.59
CA ALA A 253 14.28 7.96 -6.80
C ALA A 253 15.31 8.98 -7.33
N ASN A 254 16.32 8.54 -8.09
CA ASN A 254 17.33 9.41 -8.72
C ASN A 254 16.96 9.85 -10.16
N ALA A 255 15.79 9.44 -10.66
CA ALA A 255 15.34 9.70 -12.02
C ALA A 255 14.12 10.65 -12.11
N ALA A 256 13.64 11.15 -10.97
CA ALA A 256 12.57 12.14 -10.84
C ALA A 256 13.13 13.46 -10.27
#